data_AF-A0A183SRA8-F1
#
_entry.id   AF-A0A183SRA8-F1
#
_cell.length_a   1.000
_cell.length_b   1.000
_cell.length_c   1.000
_cell.angle_alpha   90.00
_cell.angle_beta   90.00
_cell.angle_gamma   90.00
#
_symmetry.space_group_name_H-M   'P 1'
#
loop_
_entity.id
_entity.type
_entity.pdbx_description
1 polymer ?
#
loop_
_entity_poly.entity_id
_entity_poly.type
_entity_poly.pdbx_seq_one_letter_code
_entity_poly.pdbx_strand_id
1 'polypeptide(L)'
;MTAKLAKDERQKYWFGIVTPMEQTSNVSDTRKLNRIIRQVSGKPSTLSDSIRDVNGGFSADNSVKDDHRREPFRHFYEQLITPSLASATAFHPSSAYAVSCDPPSEGGVAMATERRLNNKASGEDGIHTEIYKACVGTLVPWLHEVIEQVWRDDLIPNGWGSGILLPVFKKRDKAKCENYRTISLIDVAATVFTIVFLRRFQSVRGSRTRPKQTGFRVGRG
;
A
#
# COMPACT_ATOMS: atom_id res chain seq x y z
N MET A 1 42.04 -17.01 -27.16
CA MET A 1 41.20 -17.22 -25.95
C MET A 1 40.37 -18.47 -26.17
N THR A 2 40.53 -19.50 -25.32
CA THR A 2 39.86 -20.80 -25.49
C THR A 2 38.43 -20.74 -24.93
N ALA A 3 37.49 -21.45 -25.56
CA ALA A 3 36.07 -21.48 -25.17
C ALA A 3 35.81 -21.84 -23.69
N LYS A 4 36.77 -22.51 -23.04
CA LYS A 4 36.76 -22.86 -21.61
C LYS A 4 36.88 -21.62 -20.71
N LEU A 5 37.76 -20.68 -21.06
CA LEU A 5 37.95 -19.41 -20.33
C LEU A 5 36.69 -18.54 -20.35
N ALA A 6 36.05 -18.43 -21.52
CA ALA A 6 34.81 -17.66 -21.66
C ALA A 6 33.64 -18.28 -20.87
N LYS A 7 33.60 -19.61 -20.74
CA LYS A 7 32.59 -20.31 -19.92
C LYS A 7 32.81 -20.05 -18.43
N ASP A 8 34.06 -20.11 -17.97
CA ASP A 8 34.43 -19.86 -16.57
C ASP A 8 34.16 -18.40 -16.16
N GLU A 9 34.44 -17.43 -17.03
CA GLU A 9 34.12 -16.01 -16.80
C GLU A 9 32.61 -15.77 -16.71
N ARG A 10 31.84 -16.37 -17.64
CA ARG A 10 30.37 -16.29 -17.59
C ARG A 10 29.81 -16.90 -16.32
N GLN A 11 30.37 -18.02 -15.86
CA GLN A 11 29.95 -18.66 -14.62
C GLN A 11 30.26 -17.77 -13.40
N LYS A 12 31.48 -17.21 -13.32
CA LYS A 12 31.86 -16.25 -12.26
C LYS A 12 30.94 -15.03 -12.23
N TYR A 13 30.59 -14.48 -13.39
CA TYR A 13 29.66 -13.37 -13.51
C TYR A 13 28.28 -13.70 -12.92
N TRP A 14 27.68 -14.84 -13.29
CA TRP A 14 26.37 -15.23 -12.76
C TRP A 14 26.41 -15.57 -11.28
N PHE A 15 27.47 -16.22 -10.79
CA PHE A 15 27.66 -16.44 -9.35
C PHE A 15 27.71 -15.12 -8.57
N GLY A 16 28.41 -14.11 -9.09
CA GLY A 16 28.46 -12.77 -8.49
C GLY A 16 27.11 -12.05 -8.40
N ILE A 17 26.10 -12.47 -9.18
CA ILE A 17 24.74 -11.89 -9.18
C ILE A 17 23.78 -12.73 -8.33
N VAL A 18 23.83 -14.06 -8.48
CA VAL A 18 22.92 -14.99 -7.79
C VAL A 18 23.16 -14.99 -6.29
N THR A 19 24.43 -14.96 -5.84
CA THR A 19 24.74 -14.99 -4.41
C THR A 19 24.19 -13.76 -3.66
N PRO A 20 24.35 -12.51 -4.14
CA PRO A 20 23.68 -11.36 -3.54
C PRO A 20 22.15 -11.41 -3.64
N MET A 21 21.58 -11.94 -4.72
CA MET A 21 20.11 -12.11 -4.83
C MET A 21 19.56 -13.06 -3.78
N GLU A 22 20.23 -14.20 -3.57
CA GLU A 22 19.83 -15.19 -2.57
C GLU A 22 19.95 -14.63 -1.16
N GLN A 23 21.07 -13.99 -0.84
CA GLN A 23 21.28 -13.31 0.44
C GLN A 23 20.20 -12.25 0.73
N THR A 24 19.90 -11.39 -0.24
CA THR A 24 18.87 -10.34 -0.10
C THR A 24 17.45 -10.89 0.02
N SER A 25 17.15 -12.01 -0.66
CA SER A 25 15.88 -12.73 -0.51
C SER A 25 15.72 -13.31 0.90
N ASN A 26 16.78 -13.94 1.43
CA ASN A 26 16.76 -14.57 2.75
C ASN A 26 16.53 -13.56 3.89
N VAL A 27 17.04 -12.34 3.76
CA VAL A 27 16.79 -11.24 4.72
C VAL A 27 15.52 -10.44 4.40
N SER A 28 14.69 -10.89 3.45
CA SER A 28 13.47 -10.20 3.01
C SER A 28 13.68 -8.74 2.55
N ASP A 29 14.89 -8.38 2.09
CA ASP A 29 15.20 -7.06 1.54
C ASP A 29 14.73 -6.98 0.07
N THR A 30 13.40 -6.88 -0.06
CA THR A 30 12.72 -6.82 -1.35
C THR A 30 13.18 -5.65 -2.23
N ARG A 31 13.67 -4.54 -1.66
CA ARG A 31 14.15 -3.40 -2.43
C ARG A 31 15.49 -3.69 -3.08
N LYS A 32 16.46 -4.21 -2.32
CA LYS A 32 17.76 -4.61 -2.89
C LYS A 32 17.57 -5.72 -3.92
N LEU A 33 16.73 -6.71 -3.63
CA LEU A 33 16.38 -7.78 -4.57
C LEU A 33 15.82 -7.21 -5.89
N ASN A 34 14.83 -6.32 -5.81
CA ASN A 34 14.26 -5.67 -6.99
C ASN A 34 15.28 -4.80 -7.76
N ARG A 35 16.22 -4.16 -7.05
CA ARG A 35 17.31 -3.40 -7.69
C ARG A 35 18.21 -4.32 -8.52
N ILE A 36 18.60 -5.47 -7.97
CA ILE A 36 19.42 -6.46 -8.69
C ILE A 36 18.64 -7.00 -9.89
N ILE A 37 17.37 -7.37 -9.72
CA ILE A 37 16.51 -7.82 -10.83
C ILE A 37 16.44 -6.78 -11.96
N ARG A 38 16.31 -5.49 -11.63
CA ARG A 38 16.31 -4.40 -12.63
C ARG A 38 17.64 -4.29 -13.38
N GLN A 39 18.75 -4.37 -12.66
CA GLN A 39 20.09 -4.33 -13.28
C GLN A 39 20.30 -5.50 -14.25
N VAL A 40 19.83 -6.70 -13.89
CA VAL A 40 20.00 -7.92 -14.71
C VAL A 40 19.01 -7.99 -15.87
N SER A 41 17.78 -7.48 -15.68
CA SER A 41 16.71 -7.58 -16.69
C SER A 41 16.81 -6.57 -17.84
N GLY A 42 17.66 -5.55 -17.73
CA GLY A 42 17.98 -4.62 -18.83
C GLY A 42 16.79 -3.79 -19.36
N LYS A 43 15.64 -3.75 -18.67
CA LYS A 43 14.45 -3.01 -19.14
C LYS A 43 14.62 -1.51 -18.86
N PRO A 44 14.65 -0.64 -19.88
CA PRO A 44 14.62 0.80 -19.68
C PRO A 44 13.28 1.21 -19.05
N SER A 45 13.30 2.15 -18.10
CA SER A 45 12.08 2.75 -17.55
C SER A 45 11.49 3.71 -18.58
N THR A 46 10.49 3.27 -19.34
CA THR A 46 9.76 4.12 -20.27
C THR A 46 8.75 4.99 -19.51
N LEU A 47 9.21 6.15 -19.07
CA LEU A 47 8.37 7.22 -18.56
C LEU A 47 7.93 8.08 -19.77
N SER A 48 6.82 7.72 -20.41
CA SER A 48 6.13 8.64 -21.32
C SER A 48 4.86 9.16 -20.65
N ASP A 49 4.85 10.47 -20.39
CA ASP A 49 3.81 11.20 -19.68
C ASP A 49 3.05 12.12 -20.66
N SER A 50 2.12 11.54 -21.42
CA SER A 50 1.08 12.35 -22.07
C SER A 50 -0.29 11.72 -21.82
N ILE A 51 -1.18 12.53 -21.25
CA ILE A 51 -2.62 12.27 -21.04
C ILE A 51 -3.37 13.33 -21.84
N ARG A 52 -4.50 12.99 -22.47
CA ARG A 52 -5.34 13.98 -23.18
C ARG A 52 -6.18 14.77 -22.18
N ASP A 53 -6.27 16.07 -22.41
CA ASP A 53 -7.21 16.95 -21.70
C ASP A 53 -8.68 16.60 -22.03
N VAL A 54 -9.64 17.10 -21.25
CA VAL A 54 -11.09 16.98 -21.42
C VAL A 54 -11.55 17.44 -22.81
N ASN A 55 -10.79 18.35 -23.45
CA ASN A 55 -11.03 18.84 -24.80
C ASN A 55 -10.17 18.18 -25.90
N GLY A 56 -9.42 17.11 -25.57
CA GLY A 56 -8.62 16.34 -26.54
C GLY A 56 -7.27 16.95 -26.94
N GLY A 57 -6.85 18.06 -26.33
CA GLY A 57 -5.56 18.72 -26.59
C GLY A 57 -4.37 18.05 -25.90
N PHE A 58 -3.18 18.19 -26.50
CA PHE A 58 -1.88 17.83 -25.90
C PHE A 58 -1.09 19.09 -25.56
N SER A 59 -0.63 19.24 -24.32
CA SER A 59 0.20 20.39 -23.91
C SER A 59 1.64 19.95 -23.59
N ALA A 60 2.62 20.75 -24.01
CA ALA A 60 4.05 20.44 -23.94
C ALA A 60 4.74 20.95 -22.65
N ASP A 61 4.09 21.80 -21.86
CA ASP A 61 4.63 22.39 -20.63
C ASP A 61 4.39 21.49 -19.39
N ASN A 62 5.42 21.30 -18.57
CA ASN A 62 5.43 20.29 -17.49
C ASN A 62 4.62 20.70 -16.25
N SER A 63 4.51 22.00 -15.93
CA SER A 63 3.66 22.48 -14.83
C SER A 63 2.17 22.42 -15.20
N VAL A 64 1.86 22.80 -16.44
CA VAL A 64 0.53 22.75 -17.04
C VAL A 64 0.04 21.29 -17.20
N LYS A 65 0.94 20.35 -17.51
CA LYS A 65 0.62 18.91 -17.56
C LYS A 65 0.14 18.34 -16.22
N ASP A 66 0.69 18.78 -15.09
CA ASP A 66 0.29 18.24 -13.79
C ASP A 66 -1.10 18.72 -13.37
N ASP A 67 -1.43 20.00 -13.56
CA ASP A 67 -2.77 20.53 -13.25
C ASP A 67 -3.85 20.01 -14.22
N HIS A 68 -3.54 19.90 -15.53
CA HIS A 68 -4.47 19.28 -16.49
C HIS A 68 -4.70 17.79 -16.24
N ARG A 69 -3.78 17.10 -15.54
CA ARG A 69 -4.00 15.72 -15.08
C ARG A 69 -4.83 15.67 -13.81
N ARG A 70 -4.73 16.65 -12.92
CA ARG A 70 -5.43 16.61 -11.63
C ARG A 70 -6.94 16.70 -11.79
N GLU A 71 -7.42 17.61 -12.63
CA GLU A 71 -8.85 17.92 -12.77
C GLU A 71 -9.68 16.73 -13.31
N PRO A 72 -9.31 16.06 -14.42
CA PRO A 72 -10.05 14.88 -14.90
C PRO A 72 -10.03 13.72 -13.89
N PHE A 73 -8.93 13.54 -13.17
CA PHE A 73 -8.84 12.50 -12.14
C PHE A 73 -9.65 12.85 -10.89
N ARG A 74 -9.68 14.12 -10.47
CA ARG A 74 -10.50 14.60 -9.35
C ARG A 74 -11.97 14.33 -9.63
N HIS A 75 -12.49 14.80 -10.76
CA HIS A 75 -13.88 14.57 -11.14
C HIS A 75 -14.22 13.09 -11.28
N PHE A 76 -13.33 12.29 -11.88
CA PHE A 76 -13.53 10.85 -12.01
C PHE A 76 -13.66 10.16 -10.64
N TYR A 77 -12.82 10.53 -9.65
CA TYR A 77 -12.89 9.93 -8.32
C TYR A 77 -14.03 10.46 -7.46
N GLU A 78 -14.36 11.75 -7.54
CA GLU A 78 -15.54 12.32 -6.88
C GLU A 78 -16.82 11.58 -7.29
N GLN A 79 -17.00 11.32 -8.59
CA GLN A 79 -18.14 10.55 -9.11
C GLN A 79 -18.19 9.11 -8.59
N LEU A 80 -17.05 8.48 -8.32
CA LEU A 80 -16.99 7.11 -7.78
C LEU A 80 -17.30 7.05 -6.28
N ILE A 81 -16.92 8.08 -5.52
CA ILE A 81 -17.01 8.09 -4.05
C ILE A 81 -18.41 8.55 -3.59
N THR A 82 -18.99 9.56 -4.25
CA THR A 82 -20.24 10.22 -3.81
C THR A 82 -21.47 9.30 -3.71
N PRO A 83 -21.74 8.36 -4.65
CA PRO A 83 -22.94 7.51 -4.58
C PRO A 83 -22.87 6.41 -3.50
N SER A 84 -21.67 6.07 -3.00
CA SER A 84 -21.44 4.94 -2.09
C SER A 84 -21.89 5.21 -0.64
N LEU A 85 -22.04 6.49 -0.24
CA LEU A 85 -22.30 6.85 1.15
C LEU A 85 -23.80 6.92 1.50
N ALA A 86 -24.69 6.89 0.49
CA ALA A 86 -26.11 7.16 0.64
C ALA A 86 -26.98 5.95 1.05
N SER A 87 -26.42 4.74 1.15
CA SER A 87 -27.20 3.54 1.48
C SER A 87 -26.66 2.86 2.74
N ALA A 88 -26.86 3.50 3.89
CA ALA A 88 -26.74 2.86 5.18
C ALA A 88 -28.02 2.05 5.44
N THR A 89 -28.07 0.81 4.94
CA THR A 89 -29.07 -0.13 5.41
C THR A 89 -28.82 -0.44 6.88
N ALA A 90 -29.89 -0.51 7.68
CA ALA A 90 -29.82 -0.86 9.08
C ALA A 90 -29.12 -2.21 9.25
N PHE A 91 -27.91 -2.19 9.82
CA PHE A 91 -27.17 -3.41 10.13
C PHE A 91 -27.87 -4.12 11.28
N HIS A 92 -28.42 -5.30 11.03
CA HIS A 92 -28.85 -6.20 12.08
C HIS A 92 -27.62 -7.00 12.57
N PRO A 93 -27.19 -6.85 13.83
CA PRO A 93 -26.08 -7.62 14.35
C PRO A 93 -26.48 -9.11 14.42
N SER A 94 -25.93 -9.92 13.53
CA SER A 94 -26.03 -11.36 13.63
C SER A 94 -25.11 -11.82 14.77
N SER A 95 -25.63 -12.59 15.73
CA SER A 95 -24.83 -13.15 16.85
C SER A 95 -23.76 -14.16 16.41
N ALA A 96 -23.64 -14.43 15.11
CA ALA A 96 -22.72 -15.40 14.54
C ALA A 96 -21.26 -14.89 14.39
N TYR A 97 -20.93 -13.70 14.90
CA TYR A 97 -19.58 -13.12 14.86
C TYR A 97 -18.94 -13.16 16.25
N ALA A 98 -18.14 -14.20 16.53
CA ALA A 98 -17.29 -14.26 17.73
C ALA A 98 -16.03 -13.39 17.54
N VAL A 99 -16.22 -12.08 17.32
CA VAL A 99 -15.14 -11.08 17.33
C VAL A 99 -15.22 -10.36 18.68
N SER A 100 -14.11 -10.27 19.41
CA SER A 100 -14.08 -9.45 20.63
C SER A 100 -14.35 -7.99 20.26
N CYS A 101 -15.32 -7.39 20.99
CA CYS A 101 -15.67 -5.98 20.91
C CYS A 101 -14.96 -5.14 21.98
N ASP A 102 -14.10 -5.75 22.79
CA ASP A 102 -13.33 -5.03 23.82
C ASP A 102 -12.37 -4.04 23.16
N PRO A 103 -12.02 -2.90 23.77
CA PRO A 103 -11.02 -1.99 23.22
C PRO A 103 -9.67 -2.69 22.95
N PRO A 104 -8.90 -2.25 21.93
CA PRO A 104 -7.59 -2.83 21.65
C PRO A 104 -6.61 -2.56 22.79
N SER A 105 -5.76 -3.54 23.07
CA SER A 105 -4.68 -3.38 24.03
C SER A 105 -3.54 -2.56 23.45
N GLU A 106 -2.82 -1.86 24.32
CA GLU A 106 -1.61 -1.11 23.97
C GLU A 106 -0.58 -2.00 23.26
N GLY A 107 -0.35 -3.22 23.78
CA GLY A 107 0.52 -4.21 23.14
C GLY A 107 0.07 -4.60 21.73
N GLY A 108 -1.24 -4.62 21.46
CA GLY A 108 -1.79 -4.81 20.13
C GLY A 108 -1.42 -3.68 19.17
N VAL A 109 -1.44 -2.44 19.65
CA VAL A 109 -1.05 -1.21 18.92
C VAL A 109 0.47 -1.18 18.69
N ALA A 110 1.29 -1.50 19.69
CA ALA A 110 2.74 -1.65 19.55
C ALA A 110 3.09 -2.66 18.45
N MET A 111 2.53 -3.86 18.55
CA MET A 111 2.72 -4.93 17.57
C MET A 111 2.23 -4.55 16.17
N ALA A 112 1.20 -3.71 16.04
CA ALA A 112 0.74 -3.21 14.75
C ALA A 112 1.72 -2.20 14.14
N THR A 113 2.31 -1.35 14.99
CA THR A 113 3.31 -0.33 14.63
C THR A 113 4.63 -0.97 14.18
N GLU A 114 5.19 -1.86 14.99
CA GLU A 114 6.50 -2.49 14.74
C GLU A 114 6.52 -3.39 13.50
N ARG A 115 5.41 -4.10 13.23
CA ARG A 115 5.30 -5.00 12.08
C ARG A 115 5.09 -4.28 10.75
N ARG A 116 4.90 -2.95 10.73
CA ARG A 116 4.83 -2.22 9.46
C ARG A 116 6.15 -2.35 8.71
N LEU A 117 6.11 -2.28 7.39
CA LEU A 117 7.33 -2.31 6.61
C LEU A 117 7.98 -0.93 6.60
N ASN A 118 9.31 -0.90 6.61
CA ASN A 118 10.08 0.31 6.40
C ASN A 118 9.97 0.76 4.94
N ASN A 119 10.28 2.02 4.70
CA ASN A 119 10.39 2.68 3.42
C ASN A 119 9.06 2.71 2.63
N LYS A 120 7.96 2.76 3.37
CA LYS A 120 6.65 3.06 2.82
C LYS A 120 6.51 4.57 2.67
N ALA A 121 5.78 4.99 1.65
CA ALA A 121 5.40 6.39 1.50
C ALA A 121 4.58 6.82 2.71
N SER A 122 4.80 8.05 3.18
CA SER A 122 3.99 8.69 4.21
C SER A 122 2.60 9.03 3.66
N GLY A 123 1.68 9.32 4.56
CA GLY A 123 0.40 9.93 4.20
C GLY A 123 0.56 11.43 4.00
N GLU A 124 -0.54 12.14 4.26
CA GLU A 124 -0.61 13.60 4.15
C GLU A 124 0.20 14.28 5.26
N ASP A 125 0.33 13.63 6.42
CA ASP A 125 1.13 14.11 7.56
C ASP A 125 2.65 14.17 7.30
N GLY A 126 3.13 13.52 6.22
CA GLY A 126 4.56 13.45 5.91
C GLY A 126 5.38 12.57 6.86
N ILE A 127 4.76 11.86 7.80
CA ILE A 127 5.45 11.08 8.83
C ILE A 127 5.65 9.64 8.35
N HIS A 128 6.90 9.20 8.31
CA HIS A 128 7.24 7.84 7.85
C HIS A 128 7.14 6.79 8.97
N THR A 129 6.96 5.52 8.57
CA THR A 129 6.90 4.35 9.47
C THR A 129 8.10 4.28 10.42
N GLU A 130 9.27 4.65 9.94
CA GLU A 130 10.53 4.59 10.68
C GLU A 130 10.50 5.44 11.94
N ILE A 131 9.84 6.60 11.90
CA ILE A 131 9.69 7.48 13.06
C ILE A 131 8.80 6.79 14.10
N TYR A 132 7.67 6.23 13.67
CA TYR A 132 6.78 5.48 14.55
C TYR A 132 7.49 4.30 15.21
N LYS A 133 8.37 3.62 14.48
CA LYS A 133 9.17 2.49 14.99
C LYS A 133 10.28 2.91 15.94
N ALA A 134 10.96 4.01 15.64
CA ALA A 134 12.02 4.55 16.49
C ALA A 134 11.47 5.04 17.83
N CYS A 135 10.24 5.56 17.83
CA CYS A 135 9.60 6.17 18.98
C CYS A 135 8.50 5.28 19.61
N VAL A 136 8.48 3.97 19.38
CA VAL A 136 7.41 3.06 19.85
C VAL A 136 7.09 3.24 21.33
N GLY A 137 8.10 3.24 22.20
CA GLY A 137 7.90 3.34 23.65
C GLY A 137 7.25 4.65 24.11
N THR A 138 7.41 5.73 23.35
CA THR A 138 6.80 7.03 23.66
C THR A 138 5.49 7.24 22.93
N LEU A 139 5.39 6.82 21.66
CA LEU A 139 4.27 7.13 20.77
C LEU A 139 3.09 6.18 20.94
N VAL A 140 3.34 4.91 21.28
CA VAL A 140 2.28 3.91 21.39
C VAL A 140 1.24 4.24 22.46
N PRO A 141 1.60 4.72 23.67
CA PRO A 141 0.61 5.12 24.66
C PRO A 141 -0.38 6.17 24.13
N TRP A 142 0.12 7.20 23.43
CA TRP A 142 -0.73 8.22 22.79
C TRP A 142 -1.61 7.65 21.67
N LEU A 143 -1.03 6.80 20.81
CA LEU A 143 -1.81 6.16 19.74
C LEU A 143 -2.88 5.23 20.31
N HIS A 144 -2.58 4.53 21.39
CA HIS A 144 -3.53 3.64 22.07
C HIS A 144 -4.69 4.44 22.67
N GLU A 145 -4.41 5.55 23.35
CA GLU A 145 -5.44 6.45 23.89
C GLU A 145 -6.37 6.97 22.79
N VAL A 146 -5.81 7.44 21.66
CA VAL A 146 -6.61 7.89 20.51
C VAL A 146 -7.45 6.74 19.95
N ILE A 147 -6.87 5.57 19.72
CA ILE A 147 -7.60 4.41 19.18
C ILE A 147 -8.72 3.95 20.15
N GLU A 148 -8.46 3.98 21.45
CA GLU A 148 -9.45 3.64 22.47
C GLU A 148 -10.59 4.67 22.48
N GLN A 149 -10.28 5.95 22.32
CA GLN A 149 -11.30 6.99 22.18
C GLN A 149 -12.15 6.78 20.93
N VAL A 150 -11.54 6.50 19.77
CA VAL A 150 -12.27 6.14 18.53
C VAL A 150 -13.21 4.96 18.78
N TRP A 151 -12.77 3.99 19.58
CA TRP A 151 -13.55 2.79 19.91
C TRP A 151 -14.73 3.05 20.84
N ARG A 152 -14.60 4.02 21.77
CA ARG A 152 -15.67 4.39 22.71
C ARG A 152 -16.69 5.33 22.10
N ASP A 153 -16.20 6.32 21.34
CA ASP A 153 -17.01 7.44 20.89
C ASP A 153 -17.54 7.22 19.45
N ASP A 154 -17.07 6.19 18.75
CA ASP A 154 -17.34 5.93 17.33
C ASP A 154 -16.96 7.12 16.40
N LEU A 155 -16.05 7.98 16.87
CA LEU A 155 -15.57 9.17 16.16
C LEU A 155 -14.14 8.95 15.65
N ILE A 156 -13.98 8.87 14.32
CA ILE A 156 -12.67 8.75 13.67
C ILE A 156 -12.01 10.13 13.57
N PRO A 157 -10.70 10.28 13.83
CA PRO A 157 -10.01 11.55 13.66
C PRO A 157 -10.09 12.02 12.21
N ASN A 158 -10.37 13.31 12.00
CA ASN A 158 -10.61 13.87 10.65
C ASN A 158 -9.51 13.51 9.63
N GLY A 159 -8.25 13.50 10.03
CA GLY A 159 -7.13 13.15 9.14
C GLY A 159 -7.10 11.69 8.70
N TRP A 160 -7.70 10.77 9.46
CA TRP A 160 -7.63 9.33 9.16
C TRP A 160 -8.56 8.90 8.03
N GLY A 161 -9.56 9.72 7.70
CA GLY A 161 -10.41 9.54 6.51
C GLY A 161 -9.80 10.11 5.22
N SER A 162 -8.72 10.89 5.35
CA SER A 162 -8.04 11.54 4.24
C SER A 162 -6.82 10.76 3.77
N GLY A 163 -6.40 11.01 2.54
CA GLY A 163 -5.20 10.41 1.99
C GLY A 163 -4.88 10.92 0.58
N ILE A 164 -3.60 10.82 0.22
CA ILE A 164 -3.12 11.27 -1.09
C ILE A 164 -3.47 10.20 -2.13
N LEU A 165 -4.27 10.56 -3.12
CA LEU A 165 -4.61 9.67 -4.23
C LEU A 165 -3.51 9.70 -5.30
N LEU A 166 -2.84 8.56 -5.49
CA LEU A 166 -1.82 8.35 -6.52
C LEU A 166 -2.35 7.44 -7.63
N PRO A 167 -2.62 7.96 -8.83
CA PRO A 167 -3.00 7.13 -9.97
C PRO A 167 -1.78 6.42 -10.57
N VAL A 168 -1.78 5.09 -10.54
CA VAL A 168 -0.76 4.23 -11.13
C VAL A 168 -1.29 3.61 -12.41
N PHE A 169 -0.64 3.90 -13.54
CA PHE A 169 -1.04 3.36 -14.83
C PHE A 169 -0.99 1.82 -14.84
N LYS A 170 -2.07 1.16 -15.29
CA LYS A 170 -2.11 -0.30 -15.44
C LYS A 170 -1.68 -0.72 -16.85
N LYS A 171 -2.57 -0.53 -17.83
CA LYS A 171 -2.43 -0.96 -19.23
C LYS A 171 -3.44 -0.21 -20.11
N ARG A 172 -3.26 -0.27 -21.44
CA ARG A 172 -4.08 0.38 -22.49
C ARG A 172 -3.75 1.86 -22.66
N ASP A 173 -4.74 2.68 -22.98
CA ASP A 173 -4.57 4.08 -23.32
C ASP A 173 -4.29 4.92 -22.07
N LYS A 174 -3.13 5.59 -22.03
CA LYS A 174 -2.72 6.49 -20.94
C LYS A 174 -3.59 7.74 -20.86
N ALA A 175 -4.33 8.08 -21.91
CA ALA A 175 -5.22 9.23 -21.91
C ALA A 175 -6.50 9.02 -21.08
N LYS A 176 -6.84 7.78 -20.70
CA LYS A 176 -8.10 7.47 -19.99
C LYS A 176 -7.88 7.17 -18.51
N CYS A 177 -8.58 7.88 -17.63
CA CYS A 177 -8.51 7.72 -16.16
C CYS A 177 -8.85 6.28 -15.69
N GLU A 178 -9.80 5.60 -16.36
CA GLU A 178 -10.18 4.21 -16.07
C GLU A 178 -9.04 3.18 -16.19
N ASN A 179 -7.99 3.51 -16.97
CA ASN A 179 -6.82 2.66 -17.18
C ASN A 179 -5.78 2.80 -16.06
N TYR A 180 -6.06 3.61 -15.05
CA TYR A 180 -5.23 3.80 -13.87
C TYR A 180 -5.79 3.02 -12.67
N ARG A 181 -4.90 2.62 -11.79
CA ARG A 181 -5.21 2.11 -10.45
C ARG A 181 -4.93 3.23 -9.46
N THR A 182 -5.92 3.65 -8.69
CA THR A 182 -5.66 4.52 -7.56
C THR A 182 -4.99 3.75 -6.43
N ILE A 183 -3.97 4.34 -5.86
CA ILE A 183 -3.40 3.95 -4.57
C ILE A 183 -3.64 5.15 -3.64
N SER A 184 -4.26 4.91 -2.49
CA SER A 184 -4.34 5.93 -1.44
C SER A 184 -3.14 5.79 -0.52
N LEU A 185 -2.44 6.90 -0.29
CA LEU A 185 -1.46 7.02 0.78
C LEU A 185 -2.16 7.59 2.00
N ILE A 186 -2.37 6.73 2.98
CA ILE A 186 -2.98 7.08 4.26
C ILE A 186 -1.88 7.24 5.33
N ASP A 187 -2.18 8.07 6.33
CA ASP A 187 -1.28 8.29 7.46
C ASP A 187 -0.92 6.98 8.18
N VAL A 188 0.24 6.99 8.82
CA VAL A 188 0.74 5.80 9.52
C VAL A 188 -0.18 5.45 10.69
N ALA A 189 -0.65 6.43 11.45
CA ALA A 189 -1.60 6.23 12.54
C ALA A 189 -2.90 5.57 12.06
N ALA A 190 -3.49 6.07 10.97
CA ALA A 190 -4.68 5.47 10.35
C ALA A 190 -4.40 4.03 9.87
N THR A 191 -3.20 3.78 9.31
CA THR A 191 -2.79 2.42 8.93
C THR A 191 -2.66 1.50 10.16
N VAL A 192 -2.13 1.99 11.29
CA VAL A 192 -2.01 1.22 12.52
C VAL A 192 -3.40 0.82 13.03
N PHE A 193 -4.33 1.77 13.07
CA PHE A 193 -5.72 1.50 13.42
C PHE A 193 -6.37 0.42 12.54
N THR A 194 -6.24 0.54 11.22
CA THR A 194 -6.80 -0.48 10.28
C THR A 194 -6.16 -1.85 10.45
N ILE A 195 -4.87 -1.94 10.80
CA ILE A 195 -4.19 -3.22 11.11
C ILE A 195 -4.72 -3.83 12.40
N VAL A 196 -4.90 -3.02 13.45
CA VAL A 196 -5.49 -3.46 14.72
C VAL A 196 -6.88 -4.03 14.47
N PHE A 197 -7.71 -3.32 13.70
CA PHE A 197 -9.03 -3.78 13.30
C PHE A 197 -8.96 -5.08 12.48
N LEU A 198 -8.13 -5.12 11.43
CA LEU A 198 -7.96 -6.29 10.57
C LEU A 198 -7.62 -7.55 11.36
N ARG A 199 -6.73 -7.46 12.36
CA ARG A 199 -6.33 -8.61 13.18
C ARG A 199 -7.48 -9.23 13.95
N ARG A 200 -8.43 -8.42 14.43
CA ARG A 200 -9.63 -8.93 15.12
C ARG A 200 -10.51 -9.75 14.19
N PHE A 201 -10.64 -9.33 12.93
CA PHE A 201 -11.42 -10.05 11.92
C PHE A 201 -10.70 -11.26 11.33
N GLN A 202 -9.39 -11.43 11.55
CA GLN A 202 -8.64 -12.55 11.00
C GLN A 202 -9.15 -13.91 11.51
N SER A 203 -9.56 -14.01 12.78
CA SER A 203 -10.10 -15.24 13.37
C SER A 203 -11.38 -15.70 12.68
N VAL A 204 -12.27 -14.76 12.33
CA VAL A 204 -13.55 -15.06 11.66
C VAL A 204 -13.39 -15.23 10.15
N ARG A 205 -12.41 -14.57 9.54
CA ARG A 205 -12.20 -14.62 8.08
C ARG A 205 -11.83 -16.03 7.60
N GLY A 206 -11.08 -16.79 8.39
CA GLY A 206 -10.60 -18.12 8.01
C GLY A 206 -11.72 -19.13 7.77
N SER A 207 -12.69 -19.20 8.69
CA SER A 207 -13.82 -20.15 8.64
C SER A 207 -14.86 -19.79 7.57
N ARG A 208 -14.92 -18.52 7.16
CA ARG A 208 -15.94 -18.02 6.20
C ARG A 208 -15.44 -17.82 4.77
N THR A 209 -14.14 -17.95 4.52
CA THR A 209 -13.59 -17.79 3.16
C THR A 209 -13.69 -19.08 2.36
N ARG A 210 -14.19 -18.98 1.11
CA ARG A 210 -14.36 -20.14 0.22
C ARG A 210 -13.02 -20.88 0.01
N PRO A 211 -13.02 -22.22 -0.07
CA PRO A 211 -11.77 -22.98 -0.26
C PRO A 211 -10.98 -22.57 -1.52
N LYS A 212 -11.67 -22.14 -2.59
CA LYS A 212 -11.06 -21.69 -3.85
C LYS A 212 -10.47 -20.28 -3.80
N GLN A 213 -10.76 -19.50 -2.76
CA GLN A 213 -10.19 -18.16 -2.61
C GLN A 213 -8.72 -18.28 -2.18
N THR A 214 -7.81 -17.72 -2.97
CA THR A 214 -6.36 -17.71 -2.73
C THR A 214 -5.84 -16.33 -2.35
N GLY A 215 -6.34 -15.28 -3.00
CA GLY A 215 -5.97 -13.90 -2.71
C GLY A 215 -6.31 -13.46 -1.27
N PHE A 216 -5.42 -12.64 -0.69
CA PHE A 216 -5.54 -12.07 0.65
C PHE A 216 -5.66 -13.11 1.80
N ARG A 217 -5.11 -14.32 1.61
CA ARG A 217 -5.03 -15.36 2.63
C ARG A 217 -3.58 -15.61 3.05
N VAL A 218 -3.39 -15.93 4.32
CA VAL A 218 -2.10 -16.37 4.85
C VAL A 218 -1.75 -17.73 4.23
N GLY A 219 -0.51 -17.89 3.76
CA GLY A 219 0.00 -19.16 3.22
C GLY A 219 -0.53 -19.55 1.84
N ARG A 220 -1.14 -18.62 1.10
CA ARG A 220 -1.63 -18.86 -0.28
C ARG A 220 -1.21 -17.70 -1.19
N GLY A 221 -0.69 -18.02 -2.37
CA GLY A 221 -0.17 -17.09 -3.37
C GLY A 221 -0.51 -17.53 -4.78
#